data_AF-A0A9P9S0K6-F1
#
_entry.id   AF-A0A9P9S0K6-F1
#
_cell.length_a   1.000
_cell.length_b   1.000
_cell.length_c   1.000
_cell.angle_alpha   90.00
_cell.angle_beta   90.00
_cell.angle_gamma   90.00
#
_symmetry.space_group_name_H-M   'P 1'
#
loop_
_entity.id
_entity.type
_entity.pdbx_description
1 polymer ?
#
loop_
_entity_poly.entity_id
_entity_poly.type
_entity_poly.pdbx_seq_one_letter_code
_entity_poly.pdbx_strand_id
1 'polypeptide(L)'
;SGYQEIVFDSGSSRPSSPDTPGRRGPLDAAARAAMKAVKAVRACWRCKFLRKTCSPDNPCLRCPTNSTSCKEKSWPAVGCKRGSFEEVLAPLHLCPRQDLKDTFFDETFDPKVLPHGTQASVNEEYQTQIETRAETLRKALDTSTESEPTTLVSYIQSLQSLDPGIAISKFSDFQTSSLLPIPSPMRVAFTPLEECIAAVIYEAVHCRIFNLVELGERPLIFPRIVNLLYSAARYQAKIDSDELIAQSIICLRSSFEAIRMTPFSRWNAVDVSNHNLCKADICQIDYIRVLNEHLSLYLNALSKVFFKKENMRVKETWWLSTFYSFAIQGLVRQLIRQLSFTKNSKSATDQYLHLAIRLFIASSGDYDPLTRDYVTLSKDKEVDSSYFSDLDKAKEAVERNSWKSRGVSSSADYLRDLFEDKCGDITIDNKVAQIRDAVPDDQIPFGFLL
;
A
#
# COMPACT_ATOMS: atom_id res chain seq x y z
N SER A 1 -32.65 40.60 -2.78
CA SER A 1 -32.08 40.44 -4.14
C SER A 1 -31.78 38.97 -4.32
N GLY A 2 -32.63 38.25 -5.04
CA GLY A 2 -32.55 36.79 -5.20
C GLY A 2 -31.64 36.44 -6.37
N TYR A 3 -30.67 35.57 -6.11
CA TYR A 3 -29.84 34.99 -7.16
C TYR A 3 -30.57 33.75 -7.71
N GLN A 4 -30.92 33.83 -9.00
CA GLN A 4 -31.59 32.80 -9.77
C GLN A 4 -30.52 32.03 -10.55
N GLU A 5 -30.45 30.72 -10.32
CA GLU A 5 -29.51 29.81 -10.98
C GLU A 5 -29.94 29.59 -12.44
N ILE A 6 -29.06 29.94 -13.38
CA ILE A 6 -29.28 29.76 -14.82
C ILE A 6 -28.80 28.36 -15.19
N VAL A 7 -29.74 27.46 -15.47
CA VAL A 7 -29.47 26.13 -16.05
C VAL A 7 -29.42 26.27 -17.57
N PHE A 8 -28.28 25.88 -18.16
CA PHE A 8 -28.13 25.81 -19.62
C PHE A 8 -28.78 24.53 -20.15
N ASP A 9 -29.95 24.67 -20.78
CA ASP A 9 -30.53 23.64 -21.65
C ASP A 9 -29.80 23.64 -23.00
N SER A 10 -29.02 22.60 -23.27
CA SER A 10 -28.47 22.34 -24.60
C SER A 10 -29.39 21.38 -25.35
N GLY A 11 -30.28 21.95 -26.16
CA GLY A 11 -30.98 21.21 -27.20
C GLY A 11 -30.02 20.82 -28.33
N SER A 12 -29.95 19.53 -28.65
CA SER A 12 -29.34 19.04 -29.88
C SER A 12 -30.28 18.03 -30.53
N SER A 13 -30.62 18.32 -31.77
CA SER A 13 -31.55 17.60 -32.63
C SER A 13 -30.83 16.51 -33.43
N ARG A 14 -31.52 15.36 -33.60
CA ARG A 14 -31.32 14.22 -34.56
C ARG A 14 -30.51 13.01 -34.06
N PRO A 15 -30.66 11.81 -34.67
CA PRO A 15 -31.82 11.22 -35.36
C PRO A 15 -32.27 9.89 -34.70
N SER A 16 -33.51 9.50 -34.96
CA SER A 16 -34.16 8.26 -34.55
C SER A 16 -33.44 7.01 -35.07
N SER A 17 -33.15 6.08 -34.16
CA SER A 17 -32.72 4.71 -34.40
C SER A 17 -33.32 3.79 -33.32
N PRO A 18 -33.49 2.49 -33.60
CA PRO A 18 -34.71 1.76 -33.28
C PRO A 18 -34.83 1.28 -31.83
N ASP A 19 -36.10 1.18 -31.42
CA ASP A 19 -36.61 0.79 -30.11
C ASP A 19 -35.92 -0.41 -29.49
N THR A 20 -35.10 -0.14 -28.47
CA THR A 20 -34.91 -1.07 -27.36
C THR A 20 -35.95 -0.70 -26.30
N PRO A 21 -36.74 -1.65 -25.75
CA PRO A 21 -37.77 -1.33 -24.77
C PRO A 21 -37.12 -0.89 -23.45
N GLY A 22 -36.88 0.40 -23.33
CA GLY A 22 -36.42 1.04 -22.11
C GLY A 22 -37.50 0.94 -21.05
N ARG A 23 -37.26 0.16 -19.99
CA ARG A 23 -38.07 0.17 -18.76
C ARG A 23 -38.11 1.58 -18.17
N ARG A 24 -39.12 2.36 -18.52
CA ARG A 24 -39.48 3.65 -17.88
C ARG A 24 -40.63 3.44 -16.88
N GLY A 25 -40.44 2.51 -15.95
CA GLY A 25 -41.35 2.32 -14.81
C GLY A 25 -40.62 2.63 -13.50
N PRO A 26 -41.28 3.22 -12.49
CA PRO A 26 -40.75 3.24 -11.13
C PRO A 26 -40.34 1.81 -10.75
N LEU A 27 -39.13 1.64 -10.21
CA LEU A 27 -38.66 0.34 -9.74
C LEU A 27 -39.73 -0.29 -8.83
N ASP A 28 -40.02 -1.58 -8.96
CA ASP A 28 -40.96 -2.21 -8.04
C ASP A 28 -40.39 -2.17 -6.59
N ALA A 29 -41.27 -2.34 -5.59
CA ALA A 29 -40.87 -2.24 -4.19
C ALA A 29 -39.79 -3.27 -3.83
N ALA A 30 -39.81 -4.45 -4.45
CA ALA A 30 -38.82 -5.49 -4.25
C ALA A 30 -37.44 -5.11 -4.82
N ALA A 31 -37.39 -4.47 -5.99
CA ALA A 31 -36.17 -3.97 -6.61
C ALA A 31 -35.59 -2.78 -5.84
N ARG A 32 -36.45 -1.90 -5.27
CA ARG A 32 -36.02 -0.85 -4.34
C ARG A 32 -35.46 -1.44 -3.05
N ALA A 33 -36.14 -2.42 -2.46
CA ALA A 33 -35.66 -3.12 -1.26
C ALA A 33 -34.34 -3.84 -1.53
N ALA A 34 -34.21 -4.51 -2.68
CA ALA A 34 -32.97 -5.16 -3.11
C ALA A 34 -31.85 -4.14 -3.35
N MET A 35 -32.11 -2.98 -3.96
CA MET A 35 -31.11 -1.91 -4.08
C MET A 35 -30.70 -1.33 -2.73
N LYS A 36 -31.65 -1.16 -1.80
CA LYS A 36 -31.37 -0.69 -0.44
C LYS A 36 -30.53 -1.72 0.33
N ALA A 37 -30.86 -3.00 0.21
CA ALA A 37 -30.08 -4.11 0.78
C ALA A 37 -28.69 -4.22 0.16
N VAL A 38 -28.54 -4.09 -1.16
CA VAL A 38 -27.22 -4.07 -1.84
C VAL A 38 -26.42 -2.82 -1.49
N LYS A 39 -27.07 -1.68 -1.26
CA LYS A 39 -26.41 -0.45 -0.78
C LYS A 39 -25.95 -0.61 0.68
N ALA A 40 -26.71 -1.32 1.51
CA ALA A 40 -26.38 -1.64 2.90
C ALA A 40 -25.23 -2.67 3.00
N VAL A 41 -25.32 -3.78 2.27
CA VAL A 41 -24.34 -4.89 2.29
C VAL A 41 -23.12 -4.60 1.40
N ARG A 42 -23.21 -3.59 0.51
CA ARG A 42 -22.25 -3.23 -0.55
C ARG A 42 -22.05 -4.36 -1.57
N ALA A 43 -21.85 -4.05 -2.86
CA ALA A 43 -21.50 -5.08 -3.85
C ALA A 43 -20.12 -5.68 -3.57
N CYS A 44 -19.94 -6.98 -3.80
CA CYS A 44 -18.62 -7.61 -3.69
C CYS A 44 -17.63 -7.06 -4.72
N TRP A 45 -16.33 -7.10 -4.41
CA TRP A 45 -15.28 -6.53 -5.24
C TRP A 45 -15.35 -7.02 -6.68
N ARG A 46 -15.49 -8.34 -6.89
CA ARG A 46 -15.64 -8.92 -8.24
C ARG A 46 -16.84 -8.35 -9.00
N CYS A 47 -18.02 -8.34 -8.39
CA CYS A 47 -19.20 -7.80 -9.06
C CYS A 47 -19.07 -6.29 -9.32
N LYS A 48 -18.38 -5.57 -8.43
CA LYS A 48 -18.09 -4.14 -8.57
C LYS A 48 -17.20 -3.87 -9.80
N PHE A 49 -16.08 -4.57 -9.92
CA PHE A 49 -15.15 -4.45 -11.06
C PHE A 49 -15.76 -4.97 -12.37
N LEU A 50 -16.52 -6.07 -12.32
CA LEU A 50 -17.18 -6.64 -13.51
C LEU A 50 -18.52 -5.98 -13.85
N ARG A 51 -18.97 -5.00 -13.05
CA ARG A 51 -20.28 -4.31 -13.18
C ARG A 51 -21.47 -5.27 -13.27
N LYS A 52 -21.40 -6.36 -12.51
CA LYS A 52 -22.45 -7.38 -12.44
C LYS A 52 -23.35 -7.10 -11.23
N THR A 53 -24.64 -7.46 -11.33
CA THR A 53 -25.52 -7.47 -10.17
C THR A 53 -24.98 -8.41 -9.10
N CYS A 54 -25.13 -8.04 -7.84
CA CYS A 54 -24.59 -8.77 -6.70
C CYS A 54 -25.75 -9.10 -5.75
N SER A 55 -25.96 -10.39 -5.43
CA SER A 55 -26.90 -10.78 -4.37
C SER A 55 -26.33 -10.39 -3.00
N PRO A 56 -27.15 -10.26 -1.94
CA PRO A 56 -26.65 -9.96 -0.60
C PRO A 56 -25.90 -11.14 0.05
N ASP A 57 -26.08 -12.37 -0.44
CA ASP A 57 -25.46 -13.59 0.10
C ASP A 57 -23.92 -13.53 0.15
N ASN A 58 -23.32 -14.29 1.06
CA ASN A 58 -21.88 -14.42 1.19
C ASN A 58 -21.46 -15.91 1.21
N PRO A 59 -20.89 -16.46 0.13
CA PRO A 59 -20.58 -15.80 -1.14
C PRO A 59 -21.82 -15.47 -1.98
N CYS A 60 -21.73 -14.44 -2.83
CA CYS A 60 -22.82 -14.10 -3.75
C CYS A 60 -22.92 -15.11 -4.91
N LEU A 61 -24.13 -15.29 -5.46
CA LEU A 61 -24.44 -16.31 -6.49
C LEU A 61 -23.59 -16.23 -7.77
N ARG A 62 -22.95 -15.08 -8.02
CA ARG A 62 -22.14 -14.86 -9.23
C ARG A 62 -20.65 -15.05 -9.00
N CYS A 63 -20.18 -15.13 -7.75
CA CYS A 63 -18.79 -15.39 -7.47
C CYS A 63 -18.49 -16.88 -7.68
N PRO A 64 -17.33 -17.22 -8.28
CA PRO A 64 -16.95 -18.62 -8.43
C PRO A 64 -16.83 -19.26 -7.04
N THR A 65 -17.44 -20.43 -6.86
CA THR A 65 -17.18 -21.31 -5.72
C THR A 65 -15.74 -21.82 -5.84
N ASN A 66 -15.01 -21.79 -4.72
CA ASN A 66 -13.58 -22.05 -4.58
C ASN A 66 -12.98 -22.97 -5.66
N SER A 67 -12.10 -22.40 -6.49
CA SER A 67 -11.28 -23.15 -7.44
C SER A 67 -9.85 -23.17 -6.90
N THR A 68 -9.30 -24.37 -6.74
CA THR A 68 -7.95 -24.65 -6.22
C THR A 68 -6.81 -24.22 -7.16
N SER A 69 -7.10 -23.87 -8.42
CA SER A 69 -6.10 -23.41 -9.40
C SER A 69 -6.14 -21.89 -9.59
N CYS A 70 -5.15 -21.20 -9.03
CA CYS A 70 -4.95 -19.75 -9.18
C CYS A 70 -4.12 -19.35 -10.42
N LYS A 71 -3.49 -20.32 -11.10
CA LYS A 71 -2.66 -20.04 -12.27
C LYS A 71 -3.47 -19.76 -13.54
N GLU A 72 -4.70 -20.28 -13.63
CA GLU A 72 -5.53 -20.15 -14.84
C GLU A 72 -6.68 -19.15 -14.70
N LYS A 73 -7.13 -18.84 -13.48
CA LYS A 73 -8.25 -17.92 -13.24
C LYS A 73 -7.95 -17.02 -12.04
N SER A 74 -7.85 -15.72 -12.27
CA SER A 74 -7.45 -14.72 -11.27
C SER A 74 -8.56 -14.37 -10.25
N TRP A 75 -9.83 -14.42 -10.65
CA TRP A 75 -10.95 -14.08 -9.78
C TRP A 75 -11.23 -15.06 -8.63
N PRO A 76 -11.13 -16.40 -8.80
CA PRO A 76 -11.22 -17.35 -7.68
C PRO A 76 -10.26 -17.06 -6.53
N ALA A 77 -9.03 -16.62 -6.83
CA ALA A 77 -8.02 -16.30 -5.82
C ALA A 77 -8.39 -15.10 -4.91
N VAL A 78 -9.31 -14.23 -5.38
CA VAL A 78 -9.86 -13.09 -4.63
C VAL A 78 -11.08 -13.50 -3.80
N GLY A 79 -11.88 -14.44 -4.30
CA GLY A 79 -13.13 -14.87 -3.66
C GLY A 79 -14.24 -13.81 -3.68
N CYS A 80 -15.26 -14.01 -2.83
CA CYS A 80 -16.35 -13.05 -2.64
C CYS A 80 -16.07 -12.18 -1.41
N LYS A 81 -15.46 -11.01 -1.63
CA LYS A 81 -15.14 -10.04 -0.56
C LYS A 81 -15.91 -8.74 -0.76
N ARG A 82 -16.30 -8.11 0.33
CA ARG A 82 -17.05 -6.84 0.40
C ARG A 82 -16.35 -5.92 1.39
N GLY A 83 -16.49 -4.61 1.23
CA GLY A 83 -15.89 -3.65 2.14
C GLY A 83 -14.60 -3.00 1.64
N SER A 84 -13.89 -2.31 2.54
CA SER A 84 -12.56 -1.75 2.30
C SER A 84 -11.47 -2.82 2.45
N PHE A 85 -10.21 -2.49 2.14
CA PHE A 85 -9.10 -3.40 2.42
C PHE A 85 -8.87 -3.58 3.92
N GLU A 86 -8.99 -2.51 4.71
CA GLU A 86 -8.83 -2.55 6.17
C GLU A 86 -9.87 -3.46 6.85
N GLU A 87 -11.10 -3.53 6.31
CA GLU A 87 -12.16 -4.40 6.82
C GLU A 87 -11.94 -5.90 6.50
N VAL A 88 -11.14 -6.23 5.46
CA VAL A 88 -11.08 -7.59 4.89
C VAL A 88 -9.71 -8.25 5.07
N LEU A 89 -8.62 -7.48 5.05
CA LEU A 89 -7.28 -8.00 5.24
C LEU A 89 -7.07 -8.41 6.70
N ALA A 90 -6.22 -9.41 6.93
CA ALA A 90 -5.83 -9.79 8.28
C ALA A 90 -5.18 -8.58 8.99
N PRO A 91 -5.59 -8.25 10.23
CA PRO A 91 -5.00 -7.15 10.96
C PRO A 91 -3.52 -7.44 11.25
N LEU A 92 -2.69 -6.43 11.05
CA LEU A 92 -1.28 -6.51 11.40
C LEU A 92 -1.08 -6.11 12.85
N HIS A 93 -0.73 -7.08 13.69
CA HIS A 93 -0.37 -6.85 15.08
C HIS A 93 1.15 -6.91 15.22
N LEU A 94 1.76 -5.72 15.24
CA LEU A 94 3.20 -5.56 15.48
C LEU A 94 3.53 -5.38 16.97
N CYS A 95 2.52 -5.18 17.82
CA CYS A 95 2.69 -5.07 19.27
C CYS A 95 2.55 -6.44 19.95
N PRO A 96 3.56 -6.90 20.71
CA PRO A 96 3.52 -8.11 21.53
C PRO A 96 2.23 -8.39 22.30
N ARG A 97 1.65 -7.34 22.89
CA ARG A 97 0.47 -7.49 23.73
C ARG A 97 -0.86 -7.63 23.00
N GLN A 98 -0.91 -7.30 21.72
CA GLN A 98 -2.15 -7.42 20.95
C GLN A 98 -2.48 -8.89 20.64
N ASP A 99 -1.46 -9.71 20.42
CA ASP A 99 -1.62 -11.14 20.11
C ASP A 99 -1.89 -12.02 21.35
N LEU A 100 -1.44 -11.57 22.52
CA LEU A 100 -1.50 -12.38 23.75
C LEU A 100 -2.91 -12.52 24.33
N LYS A 101 -3.91 -11.81 23.79
CA LYS A 101 -5.30 -11.92 24.25
C LYS A 101 -5.94 -13.29 24.03
N ASP A 102 -5.46 -14.07 23.07
CA ASP A 102 -6.02 -15.38 22.73
C ASP A 102 -5.36 -16.55 23.48
N THR A 103 -4.20 -16.31 24.11
CA THR A 103 -3.52 -17.30 24.94
C THR A 103 -3.69 -16.89 26.39
N PHE A 104 -4.51 -17.64 27.14
CA PHE A 104 -4.61 -17.59 28.60
C PHE A 104 -3.20 -17.53 29.20
N PHE A 105 -2.73 -16.33 29.54
CA PHE A 105 -1.52 -16.17 30.33
C PHE A 105 -1.93 -16.27 31.78
N ASP A 106 -1.39 -17.32 32.39
CA ASP A 106 -1.33 -17.59 33.82
C ASP A 106 -0.90 -16.30 34.55
N GLU A 107 -1.67 -15.89 35.57
CA GLU A 107 -1.54 -14.63 36.33
C GLU A 107 -0.25 -14.53 37.17
N THR A 108 0.78 -15.33 36.86
CA THR A 108 2.00 -15.46 37.66
C THR A 108 3.08 -14.43 37.32
N PHE A 109 2.88 -13.55 36.34
CA PHE A 109 3.78 -12.41 36.11
C PHE A 109 3.48 -11.28 37.10
N ASP A 110 4.22 -11.24 38.21
CA ASP A 110 4.16 -10.16 39.21
C ASP A 110 4.55 -8.81 38.57
N PRO A 111 3.61 -7.86 38.40
CA PRO A 111 3.88 -6.58 37.75
C PRO A 111 4.76 -5.63 38.58
N LYS A 112 5.16 -6.02 39.81
CA LYS A 112 5.86 -5.13 40.75
C LYS A 112 7.37 -4.99 40.53
N VAL A 113 7.97 -5.70 39.58
CA VAL A 113 9.43 -5.65 39.32
C VAL A 113 9.76 -5.27 37.88
N LEU A 114 9.01 -4.34 37.28
CA LEU A 114 9.37 -3.75 35.99
C LEU A 114 9.75 -2.28 36.15
N PRO A 115 10.95 -1.86 35.67
CA PRO A 115 11.35 -0.46 35.73
C PRO A 115 10.41 0.34 34.83
N HIS A 116 9.56 1.17 35.42
CA HIS A 116 8.71 2.14 34.70
C HIS A 116 9.50 3.08 33.76
N GLY A 117 10.83 3.10 33.82
CA GLY A 117 11.70 3.90 32.95
C GLY A 117 11.93 3.35 31.54
N THR A 118 11.58 2.10 31.22
CA THR A 118 12.00 1.52 29.92
C THR A 118 11.19 2.03 28.73
N GLN A 119 9.87 2.17 28.83
CA GLN A 119 9.05 2.64 27.70
C GLN A 119 9.30 4.12 27.35
N ALA A 120 9.34 4.99 28.36
CA ALA A 120 9.58 6.42 28.15
C ALA A 120 10.97 6.66 27.54
N SER A 121 11.98 5.93 28.02
CA SER A 121 13.34 5.99 27.47
C SER A 121 13.39 5.54 26.01
N VAL A 122 12.67 4.47 25.63
CA VAL A 122 12.61 4.01 24.23
C VAL A 122 11.94 5.05 23.32
N ASN A 123 10.88 5.70 23.78
CA ASN A 123 10.21 6.76 23.01
C ASN A 123 11.09 8.02 22.90
N GLU A 124 11.80 8.41 23.97
CA GLU A 124 12.76 9.52 23.96
C GLU A 124 13.93 9.25 23.00
N GLU A 125 14.45 8.02 22.99
CA GLU A 125 15.48 7.60 22.05
C GLU A 125 14.96 7.68 20.60
N TYR A 126 13.74 7.21 20.35
CA TYR A 126 13.12 7.31 19.02
C TYR A 126 13.00 8.77 18.55
N GLN A 127 12.53 9.69 19.40
CA GLN A 127 12.46 11.12 19.05
C GLN A 127 13.85 11.71 18.77
N THR A 128 14.84 11.39 19.61
CA THR A 128 16.23 11.82 19.41
C THR A 128 16.77 11.36 18.05
N GLN A 129 16.44 10.13 17.62
CA GLN A 129 16.86 9.62 16.32
C GLN A 129 16.19 10.35 15.15
N ILE A 130 14.89 10.69 15.26
CA ILE A 130 14.17 11.49 14.26
C ILE A 130 14.81 12.88 14.12
N GLU A 131 15.10 13.54 15.25
CA GLU A 131 15.73 14.87 15.28
C GLU A 131 17.14 14.82 14.68
N THR A 132 17.93 13.80 15.05
CA THR A 132 19.28 13.57 14.50
C THR A 132 19.25 13.40 12.98
N ARG A 133 18.29 12.63 12.46
CA ARG A 133 18.07 12.51 11.01
C ARG A 133 17.76 13.85 10.39
N ALA A 134 16.79 14.58 10.93
CA ALA A 134 16.33 15.85 10.37
C ALA A 134 17.48 16.88 10.30
N GLU A 135 18.29 16.96 11.37
CA GLU A 135 19.50 17.77 11.42
C GLU A 135 20.54 17.34 10.36
N THR A 136 20.76 16.02 10.21
CA THR A 136 21.71 15.48 9.22
C THR A 136 21.30 15.80 7.80
N LEU A 137 20.02 15.59 7.46
CA LEU A 137 19.48 15.86 6.12
C LEU A 137 19.48 17.36 5.81
N ARG A 138 19.19 18.21 6.80
CA ARG A 138 19.29 19.67 6.65
C ARG A 138 20.72 20.13 6.38
N LYS A 139 21.70 19.61 7.13
CA LYS A 139 23.12 19.92 6.89
C LYS A 139 23.60 19.52 5.50
N ALA A 140 23.16 18.36 5.00
CA ALA A 140 23.49 17.92 3.64
C ALA A 140 22.92 18.88 2.57
N LEU A 141 21.78 19.50 2.84
CA LEU A 141 21.17 20.51 1.98
C LEU A 141 21.94 21.84 2.01
N ASP A 142 22.37 22.30 3.19
CA ASP A 142 23.10 23.57 3.35
C ASP A 142 24.49 23.55 2.67
N THR A 143 25.10 22.37 2.54
CA THR A 143 26.38 22.20 1.81
C THR A 143 26.23 22.17 0.28
N SER A 144 25.00 22.21 -0.23
CA SER A 144 24.70 22.14 -1.65
C SER A 144 24.98 23.49 -2.33
N THR A 145 25.93 23.54 -3.27
CA THR A 145 26.18 24.73 -4.08
C THR A 145 24.95 25.09 -4.94
N GLU A 146 24.73 26.38 -5.18
CA GLU A 146 23.54 26.98 -5.84
C GLU A 146 23.19 26.39 -7.23
N SER A 147 24.08 25.62 -7.86
CA SER A 147 23.82 24.91 -9.12
C SER A 147 23.18 23.53 -8.90
N GLU A 148 21.92 23.52 -8.47
CA GLU A 148 20.94 22.43 -8.61
C GLU A 148 21.32 20.95 -8.35
N PRO A 149 21.81 20.53 -7.17
CA PRO A 149 21.51 19.19 -6.70
C PRO A 149 20.27 19.25 -5.81
N THR A 150 19.37 18.28 -5.99
CA THR A 150 18.19 18.13 -5.14
C THR A 150 18.58 17.58 -3.76
N THR A 151 17.71 17.66 -2.74
CA THR A 151 18.00 17.20 -1.36
C THR A 151 18.52 15.76 -1.35
N LEU A 152 17.94 14.90 -2.19
CA LEU A 152 18.35 13.51 -2.34
C LEU A 152 19.73 13.37 -2.96
N VAL A 153 20.02 14.11 -4.04
CA VAL A 153 21.32 14.06 -4.71
C VAL A 153 22.42 14.55 -3.78
N SER A 154 22.23 15.70 -3.13
CA SER A 154 23.19 16.27 -2.17
C SER A 154 23.44 15.31 -1.02
N TYR A 155 22.39 14.65 -0.51
CA TYR A 155 22.54 13.67 0.55
C TYR A 155 23.32 12.43 0.09
N ILE A 156 23.01 11.85 -1.06
CA ILE A 156 23.76 10.68 -1.59
C ILE A 156 25.23 11.04 -1.82
N GLN A 157 25.52 12.22 -2.37
CA GLN A 157 26.88 12.71 -2.56
C GLN A 157 27.61 12.91 -1.22
N SER A 158 26.91 13.42 -0.20
CA SER A 158 27.48 13.57 1.15
C SER A 158 27.80 12.22 1.80
N LEU A 159 26.96 11.19 1.58
CA LEU A 159 27.24 9.84 2.06
C LEU A 159 28.47 9.25 1.36
N GLN A 160 28.61 9.51 0.05
CA GLN A 160 29.76 9.04 -0.74
C GLN A 160 31.08 9.68 -0.29
N SER A 161 31.04 10.92 0.21
CA SER A 161 32.24 11.64 0.67
C SER A 161 32.59 11.37 2.13
N LEU A 162 31.61 11.25 3.02
CA LEU A 162 31.81 11.11 4.46
C LEU A 162 32.17 9.68 4.89
N ASP A 163 31.64 8.67 4.23
CA ASP A 163 31.94 7.26 4.52
C ASP A 163 32.17 6.45 3.23
N PRO A 164 33.42 6.43 2.73
CA PRO A 164 33.76 5.68 1.53
C PRO A 164 33.47 4.18 1.65
N GLY A 165 33.44 3.62 2.86
CA GLY A 165 33.11 2.21 3.08
C GLY A 165 31.63 1.92 2.80
N ILE A 166 30.73 2.79 3.25
CA ILE A 166 29.31 2.76 2.90
C ILE A 166 29.12 3.00 1.40
N ALA A 167 29.82 3.97 0.83
CA ALA A 167 29.75 4.31 -0.59
C ALA A 167 30.10 3.12 -1.49
N ILE A 168 31.22 2.46 -1.21
CA ILE A 168 31.72 1.32 -1.99
C ILE A 168 30.84 0.09 -1.80
N SER A 169 30.32 -0.15 -0.59
CA SER A 169 29.53 -1.37 -0.32
C SER A 169 28.07 -1.27 -0.75
N LYS A 170 27.46 -0.09 -0.65
CA LYS A 170 26.01 0.11 -0.86
C LYS A 170 25.66 0.84 -2.15
N PHE A 171 26.53 1.72 -2.62
CA PHE A 171 26.29 2.57 -3.79
C PHE A 171 27.33 2.38 -4.89
N SER A 172 28.06 1.24 -4.88
CA SER A 172 28.93 0.89 -6.01
C SER A 172 28.10 0.95 -7.30
N ASP A 173 28.61 1.68 -8.28
CA ASP A 173 27.99 1.89 -9.60
C ASP A 173 26.73 2.77 -9.63
N PHE A 174 26.29 3.33 -8.49
CA PHE A 174 25.19 4.30 -8.51
C PHE A 174 25.65 5.66 -9.02
N GLN A 175 25.20 6.04 -10.21
CA GLN A 175 25.45 7.36 -10.76
C GLN A 175 24.29 8.28 -10.41
N THR A 176 24.51 9.31 -9.59
CA THR A 176 23.45 10.29 -9.26
C THR A 176 22.92 11.03 -10.50
N SER A 177 23.68 11.05 -11.60
CA SER A 177 23.23 11.55 -12.90
C SER A 177 22.09 10.74 -13.51
N SER A 178 21.81 9.52 -13.04
CA SER A 178 20.61 8.76 -13.42
C SER A 178 19.32 9.39 -12.89
N LEU A 179 19.41 10.21 -11.83
CA LEU A 179 18.28 10.94 -11.28
C LEU A 179 17.99 12.15 -12.17
N LEU A 180 17.02 11.99 -13.06
CA LEU A 180 16.62 13.02 -14.02
C LEU A 180 16.31 14.36 -13.33
N PRO A 181 16.55 15.52 -13.95
CA PRO A 181 16.11 16.80 -13.41
C PRO A 181 14.59 16.85 -13.21
N ILE A 182 14.13 17.53 -12.16
CA ILE A 182 12.69 17.71 -11.88
C ILE A 182 12.22 18.99 -12.59
N PRO A 183 11.20 18.91 -13.47
CA PRO A 183 10.63 20.10 -14.09
C PRO A 183 10.13 21.09 -13.03
N SER A 184 10.38 22.38 -13.23
CA SER A 184 9.96 23.46 -12.32
C SER A 184 8.50 23.34 -11.80
N PRO A 185 7.47 23.10 -12.63
CA PRO A 185 6.09 23.01 -12.14
C PRO A 185 5.83 21.82 -11.21
N MET A 186 6.66 20.76 -11.27
CA MET A 186 6.53 19.59 -10.41
C MET A 186 7.28 19.73 -9.09
N ARG A 187 8.17 20.72 -8.96
CA ARG A 187 9.09 20.82 -7.82
C ARG A 187 8.35 20.91 -6.49
N VAL A 188 7.28 21.70 -6.41
CA VAL A 188 6.48 21.88 -5.19
C VAL A 188 5.88 20.55 -4.68
N ALA A 189 5.31 19.74 -5.58
CA ALA A 189 4.73 18.45 -5.22
C ALA A 189 5.81 17.37 -4.97
N PHE A 190 6.97 17.49 -5.62
CA PHE A 190 8.05 16.51 -5.54
C PHE A 190 8.91 16.67 -4.28
N THR A 191 9.18 17.90 -3.83
CA THR A 191 10.09 18.16 -2.70
C THR A 191 9.76 17.35 -1.44
N PRO A 192 8.50 17.28 -0.95
CA PRO A 192 8.20 16.49 0.25
C PRO A 192 8.41 14.99 0.05
N LEU A 193 8.19 14.48 -1.17
CA LEU A 193 8.43 13.08 -1.51
C LEU A 193 9.93 12.80 -1.52
N GLU A 194 10.72 13.70 -2.08
CA GLU A 194 12.17 13.60 -2.13
C GLU A 194 12.81 13.61 -0.75
N GLU A 195 12.37 14.51 0.13
CA GLU A 195 12.80 14.54 1.53
C GLU A 195 12.45 13.22 2.24
N CYS A 196 11.27 12.66 1.95
CA CYS A 196 10.88 11.36 2.47
C CYS A 196 11.76 10.22 1.93
N ILE A 197 12.18 10.27 0.66
CA ILE A 197 13.12 9.30 0.08
C ILE A 197 14.49 9.43 0.73
N ALA A 198 14.99 10.65 0.92
CA ALA A 198 16.26 10.89 1.62
C ALA A 198 16.21 10.33 3.06
N ALA A 199 15.08 10.49 3.76
CA ALA A 199 14.85 9.87 5.06
C ALA A 199 14.84 8.34 4.99
N VAL A 200 14.19 7.73 3.98
CA VAL A 200 14.24 6.26 3.77
C VAL A 200 15.68 5.78 3.62
N ILE A 201 16.48 6.47 2.79
CA ILE A 201 17.87 6.11 2.55
C ILE A 201 18.70 6.28 3.83
N TYR A 202 18.50 7.38 4.56
CA TYR A 202 19.15 7.57 5.87
C TYR A 202 18.87 6.40 6.80
N GLU A 203 17.61 6.01 6.97
CA GLU A 203 17.29 4.89 7.86
C GLU A 203 17.85 3.56 7.35
N ALA A 204 17.74 3.29 6.06
CA ALA A 204 18.27 2.06 5.47
C ALA A 204 19.80 1.96 5.57
N VAL A 205 20.53 3.08 5.42
CA VAL A 205 21.99 3.12 5.56
C VAL A 205 22.41 2.80 7.00
N HIS A 206 21.71 3.37 7.98
CA HIS A 206 21.98 3.20 9.42
C HIS A 206 21.33 1.95 10.02
N CYS A 207 20.48 1.28 9.26
CA CYS A 207 19.87 0.02 9.64
C CYS A 207 20.91 -1.11 9.59
N ARG A 208 21.28 -1.65 10.76
CA ARG A 208 22.26 -2.73 10.89
C ARG A 208 21.79 -4.05 10.27
N ILE A 209 20.48 -4.31 10.26
CA ILE A 209 19.89 -5.50 9.62
C ILE A 209 20.14 -5.47 8.11
N PHE A 210 20.12 -4.29 7.51
CA PHE A 210 20.44 -4.11 6.10
C PHE A 210 21.91 -4.36 5.77
N ASN A 211 22.80 -4.28 6.76
CA ASN A 211 24.22 -4.58 6.60
C ASN A 211 24.55 -6.07 6.77
N LEU A 212 23.66 -6.85 7.38
CA LEU A 212 23.97 -8.18 7.89
C LEU A 212 23.09 -9.29 7.32
N VAL A 213 21.94 -8.96 6.74
CA VAL A 213 21.00 -9.95 6.22
C VAL A 213 20.67 -9.66 4.77
N GLU A 214 21.06 -10.61 3.91
CA GLU A 214 20.34 -10.91 2.68
C GLU A 214 18.85 -11.04 3.04
N LEU A 215 18.06 -10.00 2.77
CA LEU A 215 16.61 -10.00 2.98
C LEU A 215 15.98 -11.04 2.03
N GLY A 216 16.08 -12.32 2.41
CA GLY A 216 15.79 -13.47 1.56
C GLY A 216 16.86 -13.72 0.50
N GLU A 217 16.54 -14.58 -0.48
CA GLU A 217 17.41 -14.93 -1.63
C GLU A 217 17.76 -13.73 -2.55
N ARG A 218 17.38 -12.50 -2.17
CA ARG A 218 17.58 -11.28 -2.97
C ARG A 218 18.12 -10.15 -2.10
N PRO A 219 19.44 -9.88 -2.15
CA PRO A 219 19.98 -8.71 -1.48
C PRO A 219 19.28 -7.45 -2.02
N LEU A 220 18.83 -6.59 -1.11
CA LEU A 220 18.29 -5.29 -1.47
C LEU A 220 19.45 -4.39 -1.92
N ILE A 221 19.53 -4.14 -3.23
CA ILE A 221 20.54 -3.27 -3.81
C ILE A 221 20.00 -1.83 -3.75
N PHE A 222 20.63 -0.97 -2.94
CA PHE A 222 20.24 0.44 -2.76
C PHE A 222 19.96 1.18 -4.07
N PRO A 223 20.84 1.12 -5.09
CA PRO A 223 20.57 1.70 -6.42
C PRO A 223 19.16 1.44 -6.94
N ARG A 224 18.67 0.20 -6.78
CA ARG A 224 17.34 -0.22 -7.26
C ARG A 224 16.23 0.41 -6.45
N ILE A 225 16.39 0.46 -5.13
CA ILE A 225 15.41 1.10 -4.24
C ILE A 225 15.33 2.59 -4.56
N VAL A 226 16.47 3.27 -4.70
CA VAL A 226 16.50 4.70 -5.04
C VAL A 226 15.81 4.95 -6.38
N ASN A 227 16.15 4.20 -7.43
CA ASN A 227 15.50 4.34 -8.74
C ASN A 227 13.99 4.06 -8.70
N LEU A 228 13.56 3.05 -7.93
CA LEU A 228 12.15 2.74 -7.75
C LEU A 228 11.41 3.89 -7.05
N LEU A 229 11.90 4.33 -5.90
CA LEU A 229 11.25 5.38 -5.11
C LEU A 229 11.24 6.71 -5.88
N TYR A 230 12.35 7.05 -6.54
CA TYR A 230 12.47 8.27 -7.33
C TYR A 230 11.51 8.28 -8.52
N SER A 231 11.45 7.20 -9.29
CA SER A 231 10.53 7.07 -10.42
C SER A 231 9.07 7.12 -9.97
N ALA A 232 8.74 6.45 -8.87
CA ALA A 232 7.41 6.47 -8.28
C ALA A 232 7.02 7.88 -7.78
N ALA A 233 7.91 8.56 -7.05
CA ALA A 233 7.66 9.91 -6.55
C ALA A 233 7.51 10.93 -7.67
N ARG A 234 8.29 10.80 -8.76
CA ARG A 234 8.13 11.65 -9.95
C ARG A 234 6.76 11.45 -10.59
N TYR A 235 6.33 10.21 -10.73
CA TYR A 235 5.01 9.90 -11.24
C TYR A 235 3.94 10.50 -10.32
N GLN A 236 4.04 10.30 -9.00
CA GLN A 236 3.14 10.86 -8.00
C GLN A 236 3.04 12.39 -8.07
N ALA A 237 4.16 13.09 -8.22
CA ALA A 237 4.19 14.56 -8.32
C ALA A 237 3.56 15.07 -9.63
N LYS A 238 3.46 14.23 -10.66
CA LYS A 238 2.78 14.53 -11.92
C LYS A 238 1.27 14.28 -11.82
N ILE A 239 0.86 13.25 -11.09
CA ILE A 239 -0.55 12.87 -10.94
C ILE A 239 -1.13 13.42 -9.62
N ASP A 240 -1.87 14.52 -9.70
CA ASP A 240 -2.54 15.14 -8.54
C ASP A 240 -3.82 14.39 -8.09
N SER A 241 -3.92 13.08 -8.39
CA SER A 241 -5.17 12.33 -8.29
C SER A 241 -5.35 11.52 -7.00
N ASP A 242 -4.25 11.10 -6.37
CA ASP A 242 -4.23 10.29 -5.16
C ASP A 242 -2.89 10.39 -4.44
N GLU A 243 -2.81 9.94 -3.18
CA GLU A 243 -1.58 9.98 -2.36
C GLU A 243 -0.95 8.58 -2.20
N LEU A 244 -1.30 7.62 -3.07
CA LEU A 244 -1.03 6.21 -2.82
C LEU A 244 0.46 5.89 -2.77
N ILE A 245 1.25 6.48 -3.67
CA ILE A 245 2.71 6.30 -3.67
C ILE A 245 3.30 7.01 -2.47
N ALA A 246 2.86 8.23 -2.16
CA ALA A 246 3.33 8.99 -1.01
C ALA A 246 3.17 8.17 0.29
N GLN A 247 1.98 7.62 0.53
CA GLN A 247 1.72 6.75 1.68
C GLN A 247 2.58 5.48 1.67
N SER A 248 2.90 4.94 0.49
CA SER A 248 3.78 3.78 0.37
C SER A 248 5.23 4.09 0.76
N ILE A 249 5.75 5.26 0.37
CA ILE A 249 7.09 5.72 0.75
C ILE A 249 7.15 6.00 2.26
N ILE A 250 6.11 6.61 2.83
CA ILE A 250 5.98 6.85 4.27
C ILE A 250 5.97 5.53 5.05
N CYS A 251 5.22 4.52 4.59
CA CYS A 251 5.24 3.18 5.19
C CYS A 251 6.65 2.59 5.19
N LEU A 252 7.37 2.72 4.07
CA LEU A 252 8.74 2.21 3.96
C LEU A 252 9.68 2.92 4.94
N ARG A 253 9.58 4.25 5.06
CA ARG A 253 10.35 5.04 6.04
C ARG A 253 10.10 4.54 7.47
N SER A 254 8.84 4.49 7.89
CA SER A 254 8.49 4.05 9.26
C SER A 254 8.81 2.59 9.52
N SER A 255 8.84 1.73 8.49
CA SER A 255 9.30 0.36 8.62
C SER A 255 10.80 0.30 8.93
N PHE A 256 11.61 1.10 8.23
CA PHE A 256 13.04 1.18 8.54
C PHE A 256 13.30 1.80 9.92
N GLU A 257 12.57 2.86 10.30
CA GLU A 257 12.63 3.45 11.64
C GLU A 257 12.39 2.38 12.72
N ALA A 258 11.30 1.60 12.59
CA ALA A 258 10.97 0.55 13.54
C ALA A 258 12.03 -0.56 13.61
N ILE A 259 12.58 -0.95 12.46
CA ILE A 259 13.65 -1.94 12.38
C ILE A 259 14.92 -1.44 13.07
N ARG A 260 15.30 -0.18 12.85
CA ARG A 260 16.47 0.44 13.46
C ARG A 260 16.37 0.50 14.98
N MET A 261 15.17 0.75 15.51
CA MET A 261 14.90 0.74 16.96
C MET A 261 14.90 -0.68 17.56
N THR A 262 14.92 -1.74 16.75
CA THR A 262 14.86 -3.12 17.24
C THR A 262 16.28 -3.63 17.57
N PRO A 263 16.55 -4.07 18.82
CA PRO A 263 17.89 -4.46 19.23
C PRO A 263 18.42 -5.71 18.52
N PHE A 264 19.70 -5.67 18.14
CA PHE A 264 20.41 -6.70 17.37
C PHE A 264 20.43 -8.10 18.02
N SER A 265 20.42 -8.18 19.34
CA SER A 265 20.59 -9.44 20.08
C SER A 265 19.37 -10.37 20.01
N ARG A 266 18.23 -9.92 19.47
CA ARG A 266 17.01 -10.72 19.37
C ARG A 266 16.30 -10.49 18.04
N TRP A 267 16.81 -11.15 17.00
CA TRP A 267 16.23 -11.24 15.65
C TRP A 267 14.79 -11.78 15.56
N ASN A 268 14.06 -11.90 16.67
CA ASN A 268 12.65 -12.31 16.73
C ASN A 268 11.87 -11.72 17.92
N ALA A 269 12.44 -10.78 18.69
CA ALA A 269 11.73 -10.23 19.85
C ALA A 269 12.01 -8.74 20.00
N VAL A 270 11.09 -7.93 19.48
CA VAL A 270 10.72 -6.67 20.15
C VAL A 270 10.65 -6.97 21.64
N ASP A 271 11.42 -6.27 22.47
CA ASP A 271 11.53 -6.63 23.88
C ASP A 271 10.15 -6.53 24.52
N VAL A 272 9.52 -7.69 24.75
CA VAL A 272 8.14 -7.80 25.24
C VAL A 272 7.97 -7.01 26.53
N SER A 273 9.06 -6.87 27.30
CA SER A 273 9.15 -6.05 28.50
C SER A 273 8.73 -4.58 28.25
N ASN A 274 9.13 -3.99 27.12
CA ASN A 274 8.82 -2.59 26.77
C ASN A 274 7.35 -2.42 26.37
N HIS A 275 6.69 -3.50 25.98
CA HIS A 275 5.27 -3.50 25.63
C HIS A 275 4.37 -3.80 26.84
N ASN A 276 4.93 -3.93 28.05
CA ASN A 276 4.15 -4.31 29.23
C ASN A 276 3.09 -3.29 29.67
N LEU A 277 3.19 -2.05 29.23
CA LEU A 277 2.19 -1.01 29.50
C LEU A 277 1.29 -0.76 28.29
N CYS A 278 1.48 -1.50 27.18
CA CYS A 278 0.63 -1.38 26.01
C CYS A 278 -0.79 -1.84 26.31
N LYS A 279 -1.75 -1.05 25.82
CA LYS A 279 -3.16 -1.41 25.88
C LYS A 279 -3.48 -2.42 24.77
N ALA A 280 -4.62 -3.07 24.96
CA ALA A 280 -5.25 -4.00 24.04
C ALA A 280 -5.33 -3.55 22.58
N ASP A 281 -5.60 -2.26 22.39
CA ASP A 281 -5.98 -1.63 21.13
C ASP A 281 -4.86 -0.73 20.60
N ILE A 282 -4.06 -0.15 21.49
CA ILE A 282 -3.06 0.86 21.14
C ILE A 282 -1.69 0.51 21.73
N CYS A 283 -0.70 0.36 20.83
CA CYS A 283 0.71 0.28 21.20
C CYS A 283 1.18 1.63 21.75
N GLN A 284 1.89 1.60 22.87
CA GLN A 284 2.44 2.80 23.53
C GLN A 284 3.91 3.08 23.13
N ILE A 285 4.52 2.17 22.35
CA ILE A 285 5.83 2.37 21.75
C ILE A 285 5.65 3.14 20.44
N ASP A 286 6.23 4.33 20.38
CA ASP A 286 5.92 5.33 19.36
C ASP A 286 6.23 4.84 17.95
N TYR A 287 7.41 4.25 17.71
CA TYR A 287 7.79 3.78 16.37
C TYR A 287 6.88 2.65 15.83
N ILE A 288 6.35 1.77 16.71
CA ILE A 288 5.38 0.75 16.32
C ILE A 288 4.00 1.39 16.07
N ARG A 289 3.59 2.33 16.92
CA ARG A 289 2.31 3.03 16.78
C ARG A 289 2.27 3.82 15.46
N VAL A 290 3.32 4.58 15.16
CA VAL A 290 3.48 5.36 13.92
C VAL A 290 3.47 4.43 12.70
N LEU A 291 4.17 3.30 12.75
CA LEU A 291 4.14 2.32 11.66
C LEU A 291 2.73 1.76 11.42
N ASN A 292 2.01 1.37 12.48
CA ASN A 292 0.62 0.88 12.36
C ASN A 292 -0.32 1.94 11.77
N GLU A 293 -0.15 3.19 12.17
CA GLU A 293 -0.91 4.33 11.62
C GLU A 293 -0.67 4.49 10.13
N HIS A 294 0.60 4.50 9.69
CA HIS A 294 0.94 4.62 8.28
C HIS A 294 0.47 3.43 7.45
N LEU A 295 0.54 2.20 7.97
CA LEU A 295 -0.03 1.02 7.31
C LEU A 295 -1.55 1.16 7.12
N SER A 296 -2.25 1.71 8.12
CA SER A 296 -3.69 1.95 8.06
C SER A 296 -4.05 3.07 7.06
N LEU A 297 -3.29 4.17 7.06
CA LEU A 297 -3.42 5.24 6.07
C LEU A 297 -3.18 4.75 4.65
N TYR A 298 -2.20 3.87 4.46
CA TYR A 298 -1.94 3.21 3.20
C TYR A 298 -3.13 2.35 2.73
N LEU A 299 -3.69 1.49 3.59
CA LEU A 299 -4.86 0.68 3.24
C LEU A 299 -6.08 1.52 2.88
N ASN A 300 -6.23 2.67 3.53
CA ASN A 300 -7.26 3.65 3.22
C ASN A 300 -7.03 4.32 1.85
N ALA A 301 -5.81 4.75 1.55
CA ALA A 301 -5.45 5.28 0.23
C ALA A 301 -5.65 4.25 -0.87
N LEU A 302 -5.21 3.00 -0.65
CA LEU A 302 -5.37 1.89 -1.59
C LEU A 302 -6.85 1.59 -1.84
N SER A 303 -7.67 1.59 -0.79
CA SER A 303 -9.11 1.41 -0.90
C SER A 303 -9.74 2.53 -1.73
N LYS A 304 -9.37 3.80 -1.48
CA LYS A 304 -9.85 4.94 -2.27
C LYS A 304 -9.53 4.77 -3.75
N VAL A 305 -8.29 4.39 -4.10
CA VAL A 305 -7.86 4.21 -5.49
C VAL A 305 -8.61 3.05 -6.17
N PHE A 306 -8.65 1.86 -5.58
CA PHE A 306 -9.32 0.69 -6.19
C PHE A 306 -10.82 0.88 -6.36
N PHE A 307 -11.45 1.52 -5.37
CA PHE A 307 -12.90 1.56 -5.27
C PHE A 307 -13.50 2.87 -5.77
N LYS A 308 -12.68 3.81 -6.28
CA LYS A 308 -13.12 5.01 -7.02
C LYS A 308 -13.83 4.59 -8.30
N LYS A 309 -14.99 5.22 -8.56
CA LYS A 309 -15.86 4.88 -9.70
C LYS A 309 -15.14 4.98 -11.04
N GLU A 310 -14.30 6.01 -11.21
CA GLU A 310 -13.51 6.28 -12.42
C GLU A 310 -12.46 5.19 -12.68
N ASN A 311 -11.72 4.80 -11.64
CA ASN A 311 -10.65 3.80 -11.73
C ASN A 311 -11.18 2.41 -12.09
N MET A 312 -12.40 2.07 -11.69
CA MET A 312 -13.05 0.84 -12.15
C MET A 312 -13.45 0.86 -13.64
N ARG A 313 -13.26 1.98 -14.36
CA ARG A 313 -13.58 2.10 -15.79
C ARG A 313 -12.36 2.20 -16.67
N VAL A 314 -11.37 2.97 -16.26
CA VAL A 314 -10.18 3.28 -17.03
C VAL A 314 -8.98 2.79 -16.24
N LYS A 315 -8.22 1.83 -16.79
CA LYS A 315 -7.11 1.20 -16.06
C LYS A 315 -5.89 2.10 -16.04
N GLU A 316 -5.70 2.85 -17.11
CA GLU A 316 -4.63 3.79 -17.37
C GLU A 316 -4.50 4.84 -16.24
N THR A 317 -5.59 5.20 -15.56
CA THR A 317 -5.58 6.27 -14.56
C THR A 317 -5.04 5.86 -13.18
N TRP A 318 -4.94 4.57 -12.88
CA TRP A 318 -4.59 4.11 -11.52
C TRP A 318 -3.60 2.94 -11.51
N TRP A 319 -3.48 2.20 -12.62
CA TRP A 319 -2.69 0.98 -12.68
C TRP A 319 -1.24 1.23 -12.31
N LEU A 320 -0.63 2.30 -12.85
CA LEU A 320 0.77 2.59 -12.61
C LEU A 320 1.03 3.09 -11.18
N SER A 321 0.16 3.95 -10.63
CA SER A 321 0.21 4.38 -9.21
C SER A 321 0.18 3.17 -8.28
N THR A 322 -0.76 2.27 -8.56
CA THR A 322 -0.96 1.05 -7.77
C THR A 322 0.19 0.06 -7.93
N PHE A 323 0.72 -0.11 -9.14
CA PHE A 323 1.86 -0.99 -9.39
C PHE A 323 3.11 -0.51 -8.64
N TYR A 324 3.45 0.79 -8.72
CA TYR A 324 4.54 1.37 -7.95
C TYR A 324 4.33 1.20 -6.46
N SER A 325 3.11 1.47 -5.98
CA SER A 325 2.74 1.27 -4.59
C SER A 325 2.99 -0.16 -4.13
N PHE A 326 2.55 -1.18 -4.88
CA PHE A 326 2.83 -2.57 -4.51
C PHE A 326 4.32 -2.91 -4.58
N ALA A 327 5.06 -2.40 -5.56
CA ALA A 327 6.51 -2.61 -5.63
C ALA A 327 7.22 -2.08 -4.36
N ILE A 328 6.82 -0.90 -3.87
CA ILE A 328 7.33 -0.32 -2.62
C ILE A 328 6.86 -1.12 -1.40
N GLN A 329 5.58 -1.51 -1.36
CA GLN A 329 5.02 -2.29 -0.25
C GLN A 329 5.57 -3.71 -0.17
N GLY A 330 6.15 -4.25 -1.25
CA GLY A 330 6.93 -5.47 -1.20
C GLY A 330 8.17 -5.34 -0.31
N LEU A 331 8.82 -4.17 -0.33
CA LEU A 331 9.92 -3.85 0.58
C LEU A 331 9.42 -3.68 2.02
N VAL A 332 8.28 -2.99 2.20
CA VAL A 332 7.61 -2.88 3.51
C VAL A 332 7.32 -4.26 4.09
N ARG A 333 6.77 -5.18 3.28
CA ARG A 333 6.51 -6.58 3.67
C ARG A 333 7.76 -7.24 4.24
N GLN A 334 8.88 -7.13 3.53
CA GLN A 334 10.13 -7.75 3.96
C GLN A 334 10.59 -7.22 5.33
N LEU A 335 10.44 -5.92 5.58
CA LEU A 335 10.80 -5.31 6.85
C LEU A 335 9.84 -5.70 7.98
N ILE A 336 8.52 -5.60 7.78
CA ILE A 336 7.55 -5.92 8.84
C ILE A 336 7.59 -7.41 9.25
N ARG A 337 7.99 -8.32 8.35
CA ARG A 337 8.22 -9.73 8.69
C ARG A 337 9.34 -9.90 9.72
N GLN A 338 10.35 -9.02 9.70
CA GLN A 338 11.42 -9.03 10.71
C GLN A 338 10.96 -8.47 12.06
N LEU A 339 9.89 -7.66 12.08
CA LEU A 339 9.28 -7.13 13.30
C LEU A 339 8.28 -8.11 13.95
N SER A 340 7.94 -9.20 13.25
CA SER A 340 6.91 -10.15 13.68
C SER A 340 7.45 -11.09 14.76
N PHE A 341 6.74 -11.17 15.90
CA PHE A 341 7.23 -11.82 17.11
C PHE A 341 6.44 -13.09 17.49
N THR A 342 5.18 -13.25 17.07
CA THR A 342 4.37 -14.47 17.29
C THR A 342 4.15 -15.28 16.01
N LYS A 343 3.74 -16.54 16.16
CA LYS A 343 3.26 -17.37 15.04
C LYS A 343 2.03 -16.76 14.34
N ASN A 344 1.12 -16.13 15.08
CA ASN A 344 -0.09 -15.51 14.53
C ASN A 344 0.24 -14.23 13.74
N SER A 345 1.06 -13.34 14.32
CA SER A 345 1.62 -12.16 13.64
C SER A 345 2.38 -12.57 12.39
N LYS A 346 3.18 -13.64 12.47
CA LYS A 346 3.93 -14.19 11.33
C LYS A 346 3.02 -14.59 10.17
N SER A 347 1.88 -15.24 10.43
CA SER A 347 0.87 -15.55 9.40
C SER A 347 0.33 -14.29 8.74
N ALA A 348 -0.05 -13.27 9.52
CA ALA A 348 -0.61 -12.02 9.01
C ALA A 348 0.42 -11.22 8.19
N THR A 349 1.67 -11.14 8.64
CA THR A 349 2.75 -10.48 7.89
C THR A 349 3.18 -11.27 6.66
N ASP A 350 3.16 -12.60 6.72
CA ASP A 350 3.46 -13.44 5.56
C ASP A 350 2.41 -13.25 4.47
N GLN A 351 1.15 -13.01 4.84
CA GLN A 351 0.03 -12.76 3.93
C GLN A 351 -0.23 -11.28 3.64
N TYR A 352 0.63 -10.37 4.13
CA TYR A 352 0.45 -8.93 3.95
C TYR A 352 0.21 -8.57 2.48
N LEU A 353 -0.94 -7.92 2.22
CA LEU A 353 -1.43 -7.51 0.90
C LEU A 353 -1.61 -8.61 -0.17
N HIS A 354 -1.49 -9.90 0.15
CA HIS A 354 -1.71 -10.98 -0.83
C HIS A 354 -3.06 -10.84 -1.53
N LEU A 355 -4.13 -10.61 -0.76
CA LEU A 355 -5.46 -10.43 -1.32
C LEU A 355 -5.57 -9.16 -2.20
N ALA A 356 -4.89 -8.07 -1.83
CA ALA A 356 -4.90 -6.83 -2.59
C ALA A 356 -4.20 -6.99 -3.95
N ILE A 357 -3.07 -7.70 -3.97
CA ILE A 357 -2.34 -8.02 -5.20
C ILE A 357 -3.13 -8.99 -6.08
N ARG A 358 -3.78 -10.00 -5.49
CA ARG A 358 -4.68 -10.88 -6.24
C ARG A 358 -5.82 -10.10 -6.88
N LEU A 359 -6.40 -9.11 -6.17
CA LEU A 359 -7.41 -8.22 -6.75
C LEU A 359 -6.83 -7.34 -7.86
N PHE A 360 -5.62 -6.80 -7.69
CA PHE A 360 -4.92 -6.06 -8.73
C PHE A 360 -4.74 -6.87 -10.00
N ILE A 361 -4.23 -8.09 -9.88
CA ILE A 361 -4.00 -9.01 -11.00
C ILE A 361 -5.34 -9.38 -11.65
N ALA A 362 -6.37 -9.68 -10.86
CA ALA A 362 -7.69 -10.05 -11.37
C ALA A 362 -8.41 -8.91 -12.09
N SER A 363 -8.32 -7.70 -11.56
CA SER A 363 -8.92 -6.50 -12.16
C SER A 363 -8.14 -5.97 -13.37
N SER A 364 -6.82 -6.13 -13.38
CA SER A 364 -5.96 -5.84 -14.54
C SER A 364 -6.32 -6.72 -15.74
N GLY A 365 -6.63 -8.01 -15.52
CA GLY A 365 -6.94 -8.94 -16.60
C GLY A 365 -5.78 -8.99 -17.59
N ASP A 366 -6.05 -8.70 -18.86
CA ASP A 366 -5.03 -8.64 -19.93
C ASP A 366 -4.21 -7.33 -19.96
N TYR A 367 -4.55 -6.34 -19.12
CA TYR A 367 -3.87 -5.06 -19.12
C TYR A 367 -2.55 -5.13 -18.33
N ASP A 368 -1.43 -5.28 -19.06
CA ASP A 368 -0.07 -5.24 -18.52
C ASP A 368 0.86 -4.38 -19.39
N PRO A 369 0.95 -3.05 -19.13
CA PRO A 369 1.72 -2.12 -19.96
C PRO A 369 3.24 -2.22 -19.80
N LEU A 370 3.74 -2.98 -18.83
CA LEU A 370 5.17 -3.19 -18.67
C LEU A 370 5.69 -4.32 -19.55
N THR A 371 4.83 -5.26 -19.94
CA THR A 371 5.22 -6.40 -20.78
C THR A 371 4.74 -6.31 -22.21
N ARG A 372 3.53 -5.77 -22.43
CA ARG A 372 2.97 -5.62 -23.78
C ARG A 372 3.43 -4.31 -24.40
N ASP A 373 3.68 -4.37 -25.71
CA ASP A 373 4.01 -3.20 -26.50
C ASP A 373 2.72 -2.44 -26.89
N TYR A 374 2.23 -1.60 -25.99
CA TYR A 374 1.05 -0.79 -26.25
C TYR A 374 1.34 0.37 -27.21
N VAL A 375 2.61 0.76 -27.39
CA VAL A 375 3.01 1.84 -28.30
C VAL A 375 2.71 1.45 -29.74
N THR A 376 2.94 0.20 -30.13
CA THR A 376 2.59 -0.31 -31.46
C THR A 376 1.09 -0.56 -31.63
N LEU A 377 0.37 -0.90 -30.56
CA LEU A 377 -1.07 -1.18 -30.58
C LEU A 377 -1.95 0.08 -30.55
N SER A 378 -1.42 1.22 -30.09
CA SER A 378 -2.18 2.46 -29.90
C SER A 378 -1.95 3.51 -31.00
N LYS A 379 -1.35 3.14 -32.14
CA LYS A 379 -1.11 4.08 -33.26
C LYS A 379 -2.35 4.82 -33.77
N ASP A 380 -3.54 4.32 -33.44
CA ASP A 380 -4.83 4.92 -33.81
C ASP A 380 -5.49 5.77 -32.70
N LYS A 381 -4.85 5.96 -31.54
CA LYS A 381 -5.37 6.79 -30.44
C LYS A 381 -4.35 7.86 -30.09
N GLU A 382 -4.83 9.10 -29.89
CA GLU A 382 -4.08 10.19 -29.25
C GLU A 382 -3.77 9.81 -27.79
N VAL A 383 -2.82 8.91 -27.59
CA VAL A 383 -2.33 8.55 -26.26
C VAL A 383 -1.24 9.55 -25.89
N ASP A 384 -1.38 10.13 -24.71
CA ASP A 384 -0.43 11.09 -24.13
C ASP A 384 0.98 10.49 -24.12
N SER A 385 1.89 11.07 -24.92
CA SER A 385 3.29 10.69 -25.01
C SER A 385 3.98 10.71 -23.64
N SER A 386 3.46 11.51 -22.72
CA SER A 386 3.92 11.61 -21.34
C SER A 386 3.66 10.33 -20.53
N TYR A 387 2.59 9.58 -20.81
CA TYR A 387 2.29 8.32 -20.10
C TYR A 387 3.27 7.20 -20.47
N PHE A 388 3.66 7.10 -21.74
CA PHE A 388 4.65 6.10 -22.17
C PHE A 388 6.03 6.34 -21.57
N SER A 389 6.44 7.61 -21.43
CA SER A 389 7.67 7.95 -20.72
C SER A 389 7.66 7.45 -19.28
N ASP A 390 6.52 7.54 -18.59
CA ASP A 390 6.38 7.05 -17.21
C ASP A 390 6.43 5.51 -17.15
N LEU A 391 5.88 4.83 -18.15
CA LEU A 391 5.98 3.37 -18.27
C LEU A 391 7.41 2.91 -18.52
N ASP A 392 8.20 3.62 -19.33
CA ASP A 392 9.59 3.25 -19.58
C ASP A 392 10.45 3.45 -18.32
N LYS A 393 10.23 4.53 -17.57
CA LYS A 393 10.82 4.71 -16.24
C LYS A 393 10.42 3.60 -15.27
N ALA A 394 9.16 3.17 -15.32
CA ALA A 394 8.70 2.06 -14.50
C ALA A 394 9.40 0.75 -14.85
N LYS A 395 9.57 0.45 -16.15
CA LYS A 395 10.31 -0.74 -16.63
C LYS A 395 11.77 -0.71 -16.16
N GLU A 396 12.42 0.45 -16.21
CA GLU A 396 13.78 0.63 -15.73
C GLU A 396 13.86 0.44 -14.21
N ALA A 397 12.98 1.10 -13.46
CA ALA A 397 12.91 1.07 -12.00
C ALA A 397 12.75 -0.35 -11.43
N VAL A 398 11.98 -1.23 -12.11
CA VAL A 398 11.78 -2.62 -11.68
C VAL A 398 12.70 -3.62 -12.39
N GLU A 399 13.68 -3.12 -13.15
CA GLU A 399 14.62 -3.88 -13.96
C GLU A 399 13.92 -4.92 -14.83
N ARG A 400 12.94 -4.49 -15.62
CA ARG A 400 12.13 -5.37 -16.47
C ARG A 400 12.99 -6.27 -17.38
N ASN A 401 14.19 -5.83 -17.76
CA ASN A 401 15.15 -6.62 -18.54
C ASN A 401 15.70 -7.84 -17.78
N SER A 402 15.76 -7.80 -16.44
CA SER A 402 16.20 -8.92 -15.58
C SER A 402 15.07 -9.89 -15.23
N TRP A 403 13.85 -9.67 -15.71
CA TRP A 403 12.71 -10.52 -15.36
C TRP A 403 12.86 -11.93 -15.96
N LYS A 404 13.27 -12.02 -17.23
CA LYS A 404 13.39 -13.30 -17.95
C LYS A 404 14.39 -14.26 -17.30
N SER A 405 15.53 -13.74 -16.81
CA SER A 405 16.53 -14.55 -16.10
C SER A 405 16.02 -15.06 -14.74
N ARG A 406 14.97 -14.45 -14.19
CA ARG A 406 14.31 -14.84 -12.94
C ARG A 406 13.03 -15.65 -13.16
N GLY A 407 12.69 -16.00 -14.40
CA GLY A 407 11.42 -16.67 -14.71
C GLY A 407 10.18 -15.79 -14.52
N VAL A 408 10.35 -14.48 -14.42
CA VAL A 408 9.26 -13.51 -14.34
C VAL A 408 8.85 -13.12 -15.76
N SER A 409 7.56 -13.30 -16.10
CA SER A 409 7.06 -13.07 -17.47
C SER A 409 6.06 -11.91 -17.59
N SER A 410 5.52 -11.46 -16.47
CA SER A 410 4.48 -10.43 -16.39
C SER A 410 4.65 -9.56 -15.14
N SER A 411 3.99 -8.39 -15.11
CA SER A 411 3.89 -7.59 -13.87
C SER A 411 3.17 -8.34 -12.75
N ALA A 412 2.24 -9.22 -13.09
CA ALA A 412 1.57 -10.11 -12.15
C ALA A 412 2.56 -11.12 -11.52
N ASP A 413 3.42 -11.74 -12.33
CA ASP A 413 4.45 -12.64 -11.83
C ASP A 413 5.46 -11.90 -10.96
N TYR A 414 5.86 -10.69 -11.37
CA TYR A 414 6.76 -9.84 -10.59
C TYR A 414 6.20 -9.55 -9.20
N LEU A 415 4.92 -9.17 -9.10
CA LEU A 415 4.29 -8.88 -7.80
C LEU A 415 4.09 -10.14 -6.95
N ARG A 416 3.70 -11.27 -7.55
CA ARG A 416 3.58 -12.55 -6.81
C ARG A 416 4.92 -12.98 -6.23
N ASP A 417 5.96 -12.88 -7.04
CA ASP A 417 7.32 -13.21 -6.67
C ASP A 417 7.84 -12.28 -5.56
N LEU A 418 7.60 -10.96 -5.68
CA LEU A 418 7.95 -9.98 -4.65
C LEU A 418 7.25 -10.21 -3.30
N PHE A 419 6.00 -10.70 -3.32
CA PHE A 419 5.22 -10.97 -2.11
C PHE A 419 5.26 -12.44 -1.66
N GLU A 420 6.01 -13.30 -2.36
CA GLU A 420 6.04 -14.75 -2.15
C GLU A 420 4.63 -15.40 -2.14
N ASP A 421 3.70 -14.83 -2.92
CA ASP A 421 2.32 -15.30 -3.00
C ASP A 421 2.23 -16.59 -3.82
N LYS A 422 2.30 -17.73 -3.12
CA LYS A 422 2.12 -19.07 -3.69
C LYS A 422 0.67 -19.38 -4.07
N CYS A 423 -0.23 -18.40 -3.99
CA CYS A 423 -1.64 -18.51 -4.30
C CYS A 423 -2.39 -19.53 -3.42
N GLY A 424 -1.91 -19.76 -2.19
CA GLY A 424 -2.58 -20.60 -1.19
C GLY A 424 -3.80 -19.93 -0.57
N ASP A 425 -4.50 -20.66 0.27
CA ASP A 425 -5.62 -20.13 1.06
C ASP A 425 -5.16 -18.97 1.93
N ILE A 426 -5.96 -17.91 1.96
CA ILE A 426 -5.74 -16.76 2.83
C ILE A 426 -6.40 -17.08 4.16
N THR A 427 -5.61 -17.16 5.22
CA THR A 427 -6.11 -17.40 6.58
C THR A 427 -6.75 -16.12 7.06
N ILE A 428 -8.06 -16.00 6.84
CA ILE A 428 -8.85 -14.92 7.41
C ILE A 428 -9.40 -15.46 8.71
N ASP A 429 -8.94 -14.92 9.83
CA ASP A 429 -9.48 -15.25 11.14
C ASP A 429 -10.92 -14.74 11.20
N ASN A 430 -11.86 -15.60 10.80
CA ASN A 430 -13.27 -15.27 10.60
C ASN A 430 -13.99 -14.82 11.89
N LYS A 431 -13.31 -14.82 13.04
CA LYS A 431 -13.88 -14.41 14.33
C LYS A 431 -14.21 -12.91 14.37
N VAL A 432 -13.44 -12.05 13.69
CA VAL A 432 -13.69 -10.58 13.72
C VAL A 432 -14.91 -10.18 12.88
N ALA A 433 -15.17 -10.89 11.77
CA ALA A 433 -16.32 -10.59 10.91
C ALA A 433 -17.65 -10.98 11.57
N GLN A 434 -17.69 -12.06 12.36
CA GLN A 434 -18.92 -12.51 13.02
C GLN A 434 -19.38 -11.62 14.18
N ILE A 435 -18.48 -10.85 14.80
CA ILE A 435 -18.83 -9.99 15.95
C ILE A 435 -19.53 -8.69 15.52
N ARG A 436 -19.34 -8.24 14.27
CA ARG A 436 -19.97 -6.99 13.76
C ARG A 436 -21.35 -7.20 13.12
N ASP A 437 -21.70 -8.43 12.74
CA ASP A 437 -23.01 -8.76 12.18
C ASP A 437 -24.07 -9.06 13.27
N ALA A 438 -23.70 -9.04 14.55
CA ALA A 438 -24.61 -9.14 15.68
C ALA A 438 -25.05 -7.75 16.17
N VAL A 439 -25.75 -6.98 15.32
CA VAL A 439 -26.65 -5.94 15.83
C VAL A 439 -27.99 -6.63 16.09
N PRO A 440 -28.49 -6.69 17.34
CA PRO A 440 -29.82 -7.21 17.60
C PRO A 440 -30.84 -6.34 16.87
N ASP A 441 -31.69 -7.00 16.08
CA ASP A 441 -32.80 -6.41 15.34
C ASP A 441 -33.93 -6.08 16.33
N ASP A 442 -33.66 -5.23 17.33
CA ASP A 442 -34.63 -4.80 18.34
C ASP A 442 -34.24 -3.42 18.88
N GLN A 443 -34.62 -2.36 18.16
CA GLN A 443 -35.08 -1.06 18.69
C GLN A 443 -35.37 -0.10 17.53
N ILE A 444 -36.51 -0.29 16.86
CA ILE A 444 -37.21 0.80 16.19
C ILE A 444 -38.33 1.23 17.14
N PRO A 445 -38.28 2.41 17.76
CA PRO A 445 -39.40 2.89 18.54
C PRO A 445 -40.56 3.21 17.60
N PHE A 446 -41.61 2.40 17.67
CA PHE A 446 -42.94 2.73 17.18
C PHE A 446 -43.55 3.84 18.05
N GLY A 447 -44.02 4.91 17.40
CA GLY A 447 -44.78 6.02 18.00
C GLY A 447 -44.36 7.33 17.32
N PHE A 448 -45.17 8.01 16.52
CA PHE A 448 -46.57 8.37 16.75
C PHE A 448 -47.37 8.39 15.45
N LEU A 449 -48.53 7.74 15.47
CA LEU A 449 -49.72 8.18 14.75
C LEU A 449 -50.39 9.26 15.61
N LEU A 450 -50.53 10.46 15.05
CA LEU A 450 -51.71 11.33 15.11
C LEU A 450 -51.62 12.32 13.95
#